data_AF-A0A8T3NWR3-F1
#
_entry.id   AF-A0A8T3NWR3-F1
#
_cell.length_a   1.000
_cell.length_b   1.000
_cell.length_c   1.000
_cell.angle_alpha   90.00
_cell.angle_beta   90.00
_cell.angle_gamma   90.00
#
_symmetry.space_group_name_H-M   'P 1'
#
loop_
_entity.id
_entity.type
_entity.pdbx_description
1 polymer ?
#
loop_
_entity_poly.entity_id
_entity_poly.type
_entity_poly.pdbx_seq_one_letter_code
_entity_poly.pdbx_strand_id
1 'polypeptide(L)'
;SQVTPIHAVTRAQANDDAAARSVQDATGVFLTGGNQLRLSSTIGGTAVALAILDRHRHGSVIAGTSAGASAMSSHMVAFGASGGTPKQRMVQMAAGLGVLPGVIVDQHFQQRNRLGRLLAIIAQNPSLLGLGVDEDTAGVVGPDMVLEVIGRRSVTIIDGASSDTDAWEVGAHRPLMVSNVVLHSLPGGYRFDLRRRVRVAAPMLRALDGASVASS
;
A
#
# COMPACT_ATOMS: atom_id res chain seq x y z
N SER A 1 22.25 16.48 6.14
CA SER A 1 21.82 15.67 5.00
C SER A 1 21.44 16.57 3.85
N GLN A 2 21.89 16.29 2.63
CA GLN A 2 21.53 17.03 1.42
C GLN A 2 20.19 16.52 0.88
N VAL A 3 19.32 17.42 0.42
CA VAL A 3 18.03 17.08 -0.22
C VAL A 3 18.02 17.67 -1.62
N THR A 4 17.80 16.82 -2.62
CA THR A 4 17.74 17.23 -4.02
C THR A 4 16.32 17.02 -4.54
N PRO A 5 15.56 18.09 -4.86
CA PRO A 5 14.24 17.93 -5.46
C PRO A 5 14.35 17.51 -6.92
N ILE A 6 13.55 16.51 -7.32
CA ILE A 6 13.43 16.07 -8.71
C ILE A 6 12.03 16.44 -9.21
N HIS A 7 11.95 17.40 -10.12
CA HIS A 7 10.69 17.88 -10.70
C HIS A 7 10.45 17.30 -12.09
N ALA A 8 10.36 15.97 -12.18
CA ALA A 8 10.00 15.28 -13.42
C ALA A 8 8.48 15.35 -13.66
N VAL A 9 8.02 16.41 -14.32
CA VAL A 9 6.59 16.65 -14.61
C VAL A 9 6.16 16.20 -16.00
N THR A 10 7.13 15.85 -16.86
CA THR A 10 6.92 15.24 -18.17
C THR A 10 7.74 13.96 -18.32
N ARG A 11 7.36 13.08 -19.26
CA ARG A 11 8.12 11.85 -19.55
C ARG A 11 9.54 12.14 -20.04
N ALA A 12 9.77 13.27 -20.73
CA ALA A 12 11.11 13.66 -21.17
C ALA A 12 12.02 13.97 -19.98
N GLN A 13 11.52 14.75 -19.02
CA GLN A 13 12.25 15.04 -17.77
C GLN A 13 12.45 13.78 -16.91
N ALA A 14 11.49 12.86 -16.91
CA ALA A 14 11.62 11.59 -16.20
C ALA A 14 12.62 10.60 -16.86
N ASN A 15 13.03 10.88 -18.10
CA ASN A 15 14.09 10.18 -18.82
C ASN A 15 15.38 11.00 -18.92
N ASP A 16 15.46 12.15 -18.26
CA ASP A 16 16.67 12.95 -18.22
C ASP A 16 17.76 12.23 -17.41
N ASP A 17 18.96 12.13 -17.98
CA ASP A 17 20.07 11.41 -17.36
C ASP A 17 20.54 12.07 -16.06
N ALA A 18 20.43 13.39 -15.91
CA ALA A 18 20.81 14.06 -14.67
C ALA A 18 19.78 13.78 -13.56
N ALA A 19 18.49 13.70 -13.90
CA ALA A 19 17.45 13.25 -12.97
C ALA A 19 17.67 11.79 -12.53
N ALA A 20 17.96 10.88 -13.46
CA ALA A 20 18.24 9.48 -13.15
C ALA A 20 19.50 9.32 -12.29
N ARG A 21 20.59 10.02 -12.62
CA ARG A 21 21.83 10.03 -11.82
C ARG A 21 21.61 10.57 -10.40
N SER A 22 20.81 11.63 -10.26
CA SER A 22 20.45 12.17 -8.94
C SER A 22 19.75 11.14 -8.07
N VAL A 23 18.93 10.24 -8.66
CA VAL A 23 18.36 9.10 -7.93
C VAL A 23 19.41 8.05 -7.62
N GLN A 24 20.30 7.72 -8.56
CA GLN A 24 21.36 6.71 -8.37
C GLN A 24 22.31 7.06 -7.22
N ASP A 25 22.59 8.34 -7.01
CA ASP A 25 23.47 8.79 -5.93
C ASP A 25 22.73 8.90 -4.57
N ALA A 26 21.40 8.71 -4.56
CA ALA A 26 20.59 8.87 -3.36
C ALA A 26 20.64 7.64 -2.43
N THR A 27 20.72 7.92 -1.13
CA THR A 27 20.57 6.94 -0.04
C THR A 27 19.12 6.69 0.34
N GLY A 28 18.21 7.54 -0.11
CA GLY A 28 16.78 7.35 0.01
C GLY A 28 15.99 8.20 -0.97
N VAL A 29 14.81 7.73 -1.34
CA VAL A 29 13.89 8.41 -2.26
C VAL A 29 12.54 8.56 -1.58
N PHE A 30 11.98 9.77 -1.62
CA PHE A 30 10.65 10.04 -1.09
C PHE A 30 9.70 10.45 -2.22
N LEU A 31 8.66 9.63 -2.44
CA LEU A 31 7.59 9.90 -3.39
C LEU A 31 6.46 10.67 -2.71
N THR A 32 6.27 11.91 -3.13
CA THR A 32 5.23 12.79 -2.58
C THR A 32 3.83 12.37 -3.04
N GLY A 33 2.82 12.95 -2.39
CA GLY A 33 1.43 12.79 -2.78
C GLY A 33 1.07 13.56 -4.06
N GLY A 34 -0.21 13.49 -4.44
CA GLY A 34 -0.73 14.16 -5.62
C GLY A 34 -1.67 13.24 -6.40
N ASN A 35 -1.50 13.17 -7.70
CA ASN A 35 -2.33 12.35 -8.58
C ASN A 35 -1.59 11.05 -8.95
N GLN A 36 -2.17 9.90 -8.59
CA GLN A 36 -1.65 8.56 -8.86
C GLN A 36 -1.39 8.33 -10.35
N LEU A 37 -2.36 8.66 -11.22
CA LEU A 37 -2.20 8.50 -12.66
C LEU A 37 -1.09 9.39 -13.21
N ARG A 38 -0.92 10.60 -12.69
CA ARG A 38 0.18 11.47 -13.12
C ARG A 38 1.53 10.84 -12.78
N LEU A 39 1.68 10.29 -11.58
CA LEU A 39 2.91 9.57 -11.19
C LEU A 39 3.16 8.38 -12.12
N SER A 40 2.16 7.50 -12.31
CA SER A 40 2.30 6.32 -13.17
C SER A 40 2.58 6.66 -14.63
N SER A 41 1.83 7.59 -15.23
CA SER A 41 2.00 7.96 -16.65
C SER A 41 3.29 8.74 -16.93
N THR A 42 3.78 9.50 -15.95
CA THR A 42 4.99 10.34 -16.12
C THR A 42 6.26 9.58 -15.78
N ILE A 43 6.27 8.84 -14.66
CA ILE A 43 7.47 8.17 -14.12
C ILE A 43 7.52 6.70 -14.51
N GLY A 44 6.38 6.04 -14.70
CA GLY A 44 6.33 4.62 -15.05
C GLY A 44 7.15 4.30 -16.31
N GLY A 45 8.05 3.32 -16.16
CA GLY A 45 8.91 2.82 -17.23
C GLY A 45 9.98 3.80 -17.74
N THR A 46 10.29 4.87 -17.00
CA THR A 46 11.35 5.82 -17.38
C THR A 46 12.68 5.53 -16.68
N ALA A 47 13.75 6.21 -17.10
CA ALA A 47 15.07 6.12 -16.46
C ALA A 47 15.01 6.40 -14.95
N VAL A 48 14.22 7.40 -14.52
CA VAL A 48 13.99 7.68 -13.09
C VAL A 48 13.33 6.50 -12.37
N ALA A 49 12.28 5.88 -12.92
CA ALA A 49 11.67 4.70 -12.28
C ALA A 49 12.64 3.52 -12.15
N LEU A 50 13.42 3.27 -13.20
CA LEU A 50 14.42 2.21 -13.19
C LEU A 50 15.51 2.49 -12.14
N ALA A 51 15.98 3.73 -12.04
CA ALA A 51 16.93 4.15 -11.00
C ALA A 51 16.36 3.98 -9.59
N ILE A 52 15.08 4.31 -9.35
CA ILE A 52 14.42 4.10 -8.05
C ILE A 52 14.45 2.62 -7.67
N LEU A 53 14.05 1.74 -8.58
CA LEU A 53 14.02 0.30 -8.35
C LEU A 53 15.41 -0.29 -8.15
N ASP A 54 16.38 0.17 -8.93
CA ASP A 54 17.77 -0.25 -8.80
C ASP A 54 18.35 0.15 -7.44
N ARG A 55 18.12 1.39 -7.00
CA ARG A 55 18.56 1.85 -5.67
C ARG A 55 17.89 1.12 -4.53
N HIS A 56 16.60 0.82 -4.64
CA HIS A 56 15.92 -0.04 -3.68
C HIS A 56 16.58 -1.42 -3.55
N ARG A 57 16.92 -2.05 -4.68
CA ARG A 57 17.62 -3.35 -4.70
C ARG A 57 19.01 -3.27 -4.08
N HIS A 58 19.66 -2.10 -4.15
CA HIS A 58 20.95 -1.82 -3.51
C HIS A 58 20.83 -1.23 -2.10
N GLY A 59 19.66 -1.35 -1.45
CA GLY A 59 19.47 -1.04 -0.03
C GLY A 59 19.08 0.40 0.30
N SER A 60 18.84 1.26 -0.71
CA SER A 60 18.26 2.59 -0.44
C SER A 60 16.81 2.48 0.03
N VAL A 61 16.44 3.32 0.99
CA VAL A 61 15.05 3.39 1.48
C VAL A 61 14.18 4.12 0.46
N ILE A 62 13.08 3.50 0.05
CA ILE A 62 12.04 4.17 -0.74
C ILE A 62 10.83 4.39 0.15
N ALA A 63 10.42 5.64 0.29
CA ALA A 63 9.25 6.04 1.06
C ALA A 63 8.23 6.73 0.15
N GLY A 64 6.95 6.66 0.52
CA GLY A 64 5.89 7.29 -0.25
C GLY A 64 4.69 7.64 0.63
N THR A 65 4.05 8.77 0.32
CA THR A 65 2.80 9.19 0.99
C THR A 65 1.69 9.39 -0.03
N SER A 66 0.45 9.10 0.36
CA SER A 66 -0.72 9.21 -0.51
C SER A 66 -0.46 8.54 -1.88
N ALA A 67 -0.54 9.26 -3.00
CA ALA A 67 -0.24 8.69 -4.32
C ALA A 67 1.12 7.96 -4.41
N GLY A 68 2.16 8.47 -3.75
CA GLY A 68 3.46 7.79 -3.66
C GLY A 68 3.39 6.44 -2.94
N ALA A 69 2.57 6.33 -1.88
CA ALA A 69 2.38 5.06 -1.16
C ALA A 69 1.72 4.00 -2.06
N SER A 70 0.65 4.38 -2.78
CA SER A 70 0.00 3.46 -3.73
C SER A 70 0.92 3.06 -4.88
N ALA A 71 1.84 3.93 -5.29
CA ALA A 71 2.82 3.64 -6.34
C ALA A 71 3.86 2.60 -5.93
N MET A 72 4.01 2.26 -4.64
CA MET A 72 4.92 1.20 -4.21
C MET A 72 4.49 -0.18 -4.72
N SER A 73 3.18 -0.40 -4.87
CA SER A 73 2.62 -1.62 -5.43
C SER A 73 2.97 -1.81 -6.91
N SER A 74 2.99 -3.06 -7.39
CA SER A 74 3.00 -3.31 -8.84
C SER A 74 1.66 -2.94 -9.48
N HIS A 75 0.56 -3.24 -8.78
CA HIS A 75 -0.79 -2.85 -9.16
C HIS A 75 -1.26 -1.74 -8.23
N MET A 76 -1.36 -0.52 -8.75
CA MET A 76 -1.69 0.67 -7.98
C MET A 76 -3.18 1.01 -8.09
N VAL A 77 -3.81 1.33 -6.97
CA VAL A 77 -5.16 1.92 -6.96
C VAL A 77 -5.08 3.35 -7.49
N ALA A 78 -5.56 3.58 -8.71
CA ALA A 78 -5.58 4.91 -9.33
C ALA A 78 -6.81 5.72 -8.88
N PHE A 79 -7.98 5.09 -8.95
CA PHE A 79 -9.26 5.67 -8.51
C PHE A 79 -10.18 4.59 -7.95
N GLY A 80 -11.23 5.00 -7.25
CA GLY A 80 -12.27 4.10 -6.83
C GLY A 80 -13.25 4.74 -5.85
N ALA A 81 -14.46 4.20 -5.80
CA ALA A 81 -15.51 4.69 -4.91
C ALA A 81 -15.24 4.30 -3.45
N SER A 82 -15.83 5.06 -2.54
CA SER A 82 -15.88 4.74 -1.10
C SER A 82 -17.07 3.83 -0.80
N GLY A 83 -17.02 3.11 0.32
CA GLY A 83 -18.07 2.24 0.81
C GLY A 83 -17.52 0.97 1.48
N GLY A 84 -18.32 0.38 2.37
CA GLY A 84 -17.98 -0.87 3.05
C GLY A 84 -18.25 -2.12 2.20
N THR A 85 -19.23 -2.07 1.29
CA THR A 85 -19.62 -3.22 0.47
C THR A 85 -18.73 -3.33 -0.77
N PRO A 86 -18.04 -4.46 -1.01
CA PRO A 86 -17.28 -4.68 -2.23
C PRO A 86 -18.22 -4.78 -3.44
N LYS A 87 -17.86 -4.13 -4.53
CA LYS A 87 -18.64 -4.12 -5.79
C LYS A 87 -17.74 -4.28 -7.01
N GLN A 88 -18.29 -4.90 -8.06
CA GLN A 88 -17.64 -4.96 -9.36
C GLN A 88 -17.40 -3.53 -9.90
N ARG A 89 -16.23 -3.27 -10.50
CA ARG A 89 -15.80 -1.93 -11.01
C ARG A 89 -15.74 -0.82 -9.96
N MET A 90 -15.66 -1.14 -8.67
CA MET A 90 -15.48 -0.14 -7.60
C MET A 90 -14.11 0.55 -7.65
N VAL A 91 -13.14 -0.07 -8.32
CA VAL A 91 -11.75 0.36 -8.38
C VAL A 91 -11.25 0.41 -9.83
N GLN A 92 -10.42 1.40 -10.13
CA GLN A 92 -9.62 1.44 -11.34
C GLN A 92 -8.15 1.30 -10.95
N MET A 93 -7.49 0.28 -11.49
CA MET A 93 -6.08 0.01 -11.26
C MET A 93 -5.23 0.64 -12.36
N ALA A 94 -3.99 0.98 -12.03
CA ALA A 94 -2.93 1.34 -12.94
C ALA A 94 -1.64 0.59 -12.55
N ALA A 95 -0.62 0.64 -13.40
CA ALA A 95 0.70 0.14 -13.02
C ALA A 95 1.33 1.08 -11.98
N GLY A 96 1.82 0.54 -10.88
CA GLY A 96 2.72 1.26 -9.98
C GLY A 96 4.18 1.02 -10.34
N LEU A 97 5.10 1.38 -9.44
CA LEU A 97 6.54 1.19 -9.64
C LEU A 97 6.98 -0.23 -9.32
N GLY A 98 6.23 -0.98 -8.49
CA GLY A 98 6.57 -2.36 -8.15
C GLY A 98 7.74 -2.49 -7.18
N VAL A 99 7.88 -1.54 -6.25
CA VAL A 99 8.84 -1.60 -5.14
C VAL A 99 8.49 -2.75 -4.18
N LEU A 100 7.18 -2.94 -3.93
CA LEU A 100 6.64 -3.99 -3.06
C LEU A 100 5.68 -4.88 -3.87
N PRO A 101 6.19 -5.88 -4.61
CA PRO A 101 5.38 -6.78 -5.42
C PRO A 101 4.48 -7.68 -4.54
N GLY A 102 3.35 -8.12 -5.09
CA GLY A 102 2.38 -8.98 -4.38
C GLY A 102 1.50 -8.26 -3.35
N VAL A 103 1.71 -6.95 -3.16
CA VAL A 103 0.98 -6.11 -2.21
C VAL A 103 0.26 -4.98 -2.96
N ILE A 104 -0.98 -4.69 -2.56
CA ILE A 104 -1.73 -3.50 -2.99
C ILE A 104 -1.88 -2.54 -1.83
N VAL A 105 -1.40 -1.31 -2.01
CA VAL A 105 -1.51 -0.24 -1.01
C VAL A 105 -2.63 0.73 -1.34
N ASP A 106 -3.55 0.87 -0.40
CA ASP A 106 -4.59 1.89 -0.39
C ASP A 106 -4.40 2.82 0.81
N GLN A 107 -4.45 4.13 0.57
CA GLN A 107 -4.11 5.18 1.54
C GLN A 107 -5.36 5.93 1.99
N HIS A 108 -5.25 6.78 3.04
CA HIS A 108 -6.39 7.48 3.63
C HIS A 108 -7.55 6.51 3.92
N PHE A 109 -7.21 5.31 4.39
CA PHE A 109 -8.01 4.12 4.22
C PHE A 109 -9.33 4.19 4.98
N GLN A 110 -9.27 4.25 6.31
CA GLN A 110 -10.47 4.37 7.14
C GLN A 110 -11.15 5.73 6.90
N GLN A 111 -10.37 6.81 6.76
CA GLN A 111 -10.88 8.18 6.65
C GLN A 111 -11.79 8.37 5.43
N ARG A 112 -11.60 7.56 4.39
CA ARG A 112 -12.40 7.60 3.16
C ARG A 112 -13.25 6.34 2.97
N ASN A 113 -13.44 5.52 4.00
CA ASN A 113 -14.24 4.30 3.97
C ASN A 113 -13.88 3.39 2.77
N ARG A 114 -12.60 2.99 2.67
CA ARG A 114 -12.05 2.29 1.50
C ARG A 114 -11.99 0.76 1.64
N LEU A 115 -12.63 0.20 2.67
CA LEU A 115 -12.65 -1.25 2.89
C LEU A 115 -13.27 -2.02 1.72
N GLY A 116 -14.46 -1.60 1.24
CA GLY A 116 -15.17 -2.31 0.19
C GLY A 116 -14.37 -2.39 -1.11
N ARG A 117 -13.67 -1.32 -1.49
CA ARG A 117 -12.86 -1.34 -2.71
C ARG A 117 -11.60 -2.20 -2.57
N LEU A 118 -10.96 -2.21 -1.40
CA LEU A 118 -9.81 -3.09 -1.17
C LEU A 118 -10.24 -4.56 -1.15
N LEU A 119 -11.39 -4.89 -0.53
CA LEU A 119 -11.99 -6.23 -0.62
C LEU A 119 -12.33 -6.60 -2.07
N ALA A 120 -12.86 -5.66 -2.87
CA ALA A 120 -13.18 -5.93 -4.27
C ALA A 120 -11.93 -6.25 -5.12
N ILE A 121 -10.78 -5.65 -4.78
CA ILE A 121 -9.48 -6.00 -5.38
C ILE A 121 -9.08 -7.41 -4.99
N ILE A 122 -9.13 -7.74 -3.70
CA ILE A 122 -8.74 -9.08 -3.19
C ILE A 122 -9.65 -10.17 -3.73
N ALA A 123 -10.95 -9.92 -3.84
CA ALA A 123 -11.91 -10.82 -4.48
C ALA A 123 -11.53 -11.13 -5.94
N GLN A 124 -11.04 -10.14 -6.69
CA GLN A 124 -10.60 -10.34 -8.07
C GLN A 124 -9.20 -10.98 -8.18
N ASN A 125 -8.37 -10.85 -7.15
CA ASN A 125 -7.04 -11.44 -7.12
C ASN A 125 -6.62 -11.82 -5.69
N PRO A 126 -7.03 -13.00 -5.20
CA PRO A 126 -6.77 -13.42 -3.82
C PRO A 126 -5.28 -13.71 -3.53
N SER A 127 -4.44 -13.78 -4.57
CA SER A 127 -2.99 -13.92 -4.42
C SER A 127 -2.33 -12.65 -3.88
N LEU A 128 -2.99 -11.50 -3.91
CA LEU A 128 -2.46 -10.24 -3.40
C LEU A 128 -2.75 -10.08 -1.90
N LEU A 129 -1.88 -9.32 -1.22
CA LEU A 129 -2.17 -8.78 0.11
C LEU A 129 -2.64 -7.33 -0.01
N GLY A 130 -3.80 -7.03 0.56
CA GLY A 130 -4.34 -5.68 0.59
C GLY A 130 -3.88 -4.94 1.84
N LEU A 131 -3.27 -3.77 1.69
CA LEU A 131 -2.82 -2.91 2.79
C LEU A 131 -3.58 -1.60 2.74
N GLY A 132 -4.49 -1.42 3.70
CA GLY A 132 -5.16 -0.16 3.97
C GLY A 132 -4.36 0.66 4.99
N VAL A 133 -3.71 1.73 4.57
CA VAL A 133 -2.89 2.60 5.42
C VAL A 133 -3.68 3.85 5.78
N ASP A 134 -3.89 4.06 7.07
CA ASP A 134 -4.52 5.26 7.59
C ASP A 134 -3.63 6.50 7.48
N GLU A 135 -4.25 7.68 7.51
CA GLU A 135 -3.52 8.94 7.67
C GLU A 135 -2.67 8.95 8.95
N ASP A 136 -1.52 9.62 8.90
CA ASP A 136 -0.55 9.71 10.01
C ASP A 136 -0.08 8.34 10.53
N THR A 137 0.03 7.38 9.60
CA THR A 137 0.47 6.01 9.84
C THR A 137 1.31 5.52 8.66
N ALA A 138 2.31 4.69 8.91
CA ALA A 138 3.13 4.07 7.89
C ALA A 138 3.40 2.60 8.22
N GLY A 139 3.59 1.79 7.17
CA GLY A 139 4.14 0.44 7.28
C GLY A 139 5.58 0.43 6.79
N VAL A 140 6.54 0.18 7.68
CA VAL A 140 7.95 0.04 7.33
C VAL A 140 8.22 -1.42 7.03
N VAL A 141 8.63 -1.73 5.79
CA VAL A 141 8.91 -3.11 5.38
C VAL A 141 10.42 -3.32 5.37
N GLY A 142 10.89 -4.25 6.20
CA GLY A 142 12.29 -4.66 6.23
C GLY A 142 12.68 -5.57 5.05
N PRO A 143 13.99 -5.82 4.85
CA PRO A 143 14.48 -6.76 3.83
C PRO A 143 14.02 -8.21 4.07
N ASP A 144 13.61 -8.53 5.30
CA ASP A 144 12.99 -9.80 5.70
C ASP A 144 11.48 -9.87 5.36
N MET A 145 10.94 -8.85 4.68
CA MET A 145 9.51 -8.69 4.37
C MET A 145 8.61 -8.64 5.62
N VAL A 146 9.18 -8.29 6.77
CA VAL A 146 8.39 -7.98 7.96
C VAL A 146 8.01 -6.51 7.92
N LEU A 147 6.71 -6.26 7.91
CA LEU A 147 6.12 -4.94 8.06
C LEU A 147 6.02 -4.60 9.54
N GLU A 148 6.48 -3.41 9.93
CA GLU A 148 6.23 -2.78 11.23
C GLU A 148 5.32 -1.56 11.04
N VAL A 149 4.26 -1.46 11.85
CA VAL A 149 3.39 -0.29 11.83
C VAL A 149 3.94 0.78 12.75
N ILE A 150 4.07 1.99 12.22
CA ILE A 150 4.43 3.20 12.98
C ILE A 150 3.38 4.28 12.77
N GLY A 151 3.26 5.20 13.72
CA GLY A 151 2.31 6.32 13.68
C GLY A 151 1.12 6.14 14.61
N ARG A 152 0.08 6.95 14.41
CA ARG A 152 -1.00 7.13 15.40
C ARG A 152 -2.22 6.24 15.19
N ARG A 153 -2.38 5.64 14.01
CA ARG A 153 -3.55 4.82 13.67
C ARG A 153 -3.11 3.42 13.26
N SER A 154 -3.77 2.83 12.25
CA SER A 154 -3.62 1.43 11.91
C SER A 154 -3.22 1.21 10.45
N VAL A 155 -2.57 0.07 10.21
CA VAL A 155 -2.54 -0.57 8.91
C VAL A 155 -3.51 -1.75 8.96
N THR A 156 -4.52 -1.73 8.09
CA THR A 156 -5.41 -2.86 7.87
C THR A 156 -4.81 -3.76 6.82
N ILE A 157 -4.62 -5.04 7.12
CA ILE A 157 -4.21 -6.07 6.16
C ILE A 157 -5.42 -6.94 5.82
N ILE A 158 -5.63 -7.17 4.53
CA ILE A 158 -6.67 -8.04 3.98
C ILE A 158 -5.96 -9.17 3.23
N ASP A 159 -6.10 -10.38 3.75
CA ASP A 159 -5.55 -11.60 3.16
C ASP A 159 -6.66 -12.48 2.59
N GLY A 160 -6.65 -12.66 1.28
CA GLY A 160 -7.59 -13.51 0.54
C GLY A 160 -7.04 -14.90 0.21
N ALA A 161 -5.90 -15.34 0.75
CA ALA A 161 -5.27 -16.61 0.35
C ALA A 161 -6.21 -17.83 0.41
N SER A 162 -7.20 -17.80 1.30
CA SER A 162 -8.21 -18.85 1.49
C SER A 162 -9.63 -18.36 1.18
N SER A 163 -9.78 -17.25 0.46
CA SER A 163 -11.08 -16.65 0.22
C SER A 163 -11.85 -17.32 -0.91
N ASP A 164 -13.16 -17.42 -0.74
CA ASP A 164 -14.11 -17.74 -1.81
C ASP A 164 -14.75 -16.45 -2.33
N THR A 165 -15.03 -16.37 -3.62
CA THR A 165 -15.68 -15.21 -4.23
C THR A 165 -16.53 -15.59 -5.43
N ASP A 166 -17.45 -14.73 -5.86
CA ASP A 166 -18.25 -14.85 -7.08
C ASP A 166 -17.83 -13.83 -8.16
N ALA A 167 -16.65 -13.22 -8.02
CA ALA A 167 -16.25 -12.04 -8.81
C ALA A 167 -16.24 -12.22 -10.33
N TRP A 168 -16.23 -13.45 -10.85
CA TRP A 168 -16.31 -13.74 -12.29
C TRP A 168 -17.74 -13.74 -12.85
N GLU A 169 -18.76 -13.86 -12.00
CA GLU A 169 -20.18 -13.97 -12.41
C GLU A 169 -20.93 -12.65 -12.26
N VAL A 170 -20.46 -11.80 -11.36
CA VAL A 170 -21.18 -10.60 -10.96
C VAL A 170 -21.12 -9.50 -12.04
N GLY A 171 -22.29 -9.04 -12.46
CA GLY A 171 -22.44 -7.90 -13.38
C GLY A 171 -21.97 -6.57 -12.78
N ALA A 172 -21.75 -5.57 -13.64
CA ALA A 172 -21.17 -4.29 -13.24
C ALA A 172 -21.93 -3.58 -12.10
N HIS A 173 -21.18 -3.00 -11.16
CA HIS A 173 -21.68 -2.24 -10.01
C HIS A 173 -22.52 -3.02 -8.98
N ARG A 174 -22.66 -4.33 -9.14
CA ARG A 174 -23.33 -5.20 -8.17
C ARG A 174 -22.37 -5.62 -7.04
N PRO A 175 -22.90 -5.90 -5.83
CA PRO A 175 -22.10 -6.43 -4.73
C PRO A 175 -21.41 -7.75 -5.10
N LEU A 176 -20.19 -7.92 -4.59
CA LEU A 176 -19.44 -9.18 -4.69
C LEU A 176 -19.66 -9.99 -3.41
N MET A 177 -19.83 -11.30 -3.55
CA MET A 177 -19.59 -12.24 -2.46
C MET A 177 -18.08 -12.41 -2.30
N VAL A 178 -17.62 -12.24 -1.06
CA VAL A 178 -16.27 -12.62 -0.65
C VAL A 178 -16.35 -13.16 0.77
N SER A 179 -15.86 -14.38 0.96
CA SER A 179 -15.86 -15.09 2.25
C SER A 179 -14.46 -15.60 2.57
N ASN A 180 -14.22 -16.01 3.82
CA ASN A 180 -12.95 -16.61 4.26
C ASN A 180 -11.72 -15.71 4.05
N VAL A 181 -11.93 -14.39 4.15
CA VAL A 181 -10.86 -13.38 4.17
C VAL A 181 -10.39 -13.18 5.61
N VAL A 182 -9.08 -13.12 5.80
CA VAL A 182 -8.50 -12.76 7.10
C VAL A 182 -8.20 -11.26 7.12
N LEU A 183 -8.78 -10.57 8.10
CA LEU A 183 -8.52 -9.15 8.34
C LEU A 183 -7.64 -9.00 9.59
N HIS A 184 -6.55 -8.25 9.44
CA HIS A 184 -5.74 -7.79 10.56
C HIS A 184 -5.84 -6.27 10.66
N SER A 185 -6.22 -5.74 11.82
CA SER A 185 -6.08 -4.31 12.13
C SER A 185 -4.89 -4.15 13.06
N LEU A 186 -3.82 -3.54 12.56
CA LEU A 186 -2.53 -3.45 13.25
C LEU A 186 -2.25 -1.98 13.62
N PRO A 187 -2.36 -1.59 14.90
CA PRO A 187 -1.95 -0.26 15.33
C PRO A 187 -0.42 -0.15 15.42
N GLY A 188 0.07 1.07 15.71
CA GLY A 188 1.50 1.32 15.93
C GLY A 188 2.17 0.31 16.89
N GLY A 189 3.35 -0.17 16.51
CA GLY A 189 4.15 -1.16 17.24
C GLY A 189 3.92 -2.62 16.86
N TYR A 190 2.86 -2.93 16.09
CA TYR A 190 2.61 -4.30 15.63
C TYR A 190 3.44 -4.65 14.39
N ARG A 191 3.79 -5.94 14.26
CA ARG A 191 4.59 -6.48 13.15
C ARG A 191 3.87 -7.62 12.42
N PHE A 192 4.07 -7.72 11.11
CA PHE A 192 3.45 -8.72 10.25
C PHE A 192 4.43 -9.22 9.17
N ASP A 193 4.56 -10.54 9.03
CA ASP A 193 5.39 -11.16 7.99
C ASP A 193 4.57 -11.26 6.70
N LEU A 194 4.87 -10.40 5.72
CA LEU A 194 4.13 -10.31 4.45
C LEU A 194 4.30 -11.56 3.58
N ARG A 195 5.36 -12.36 3.77
CA ARG A 195 5.58 -13.60 3.01
C ARG A 195 4.77 -14.75 3.60
N ARG A 196 4.85 -14.91 4.92
CA ARG A 196 4.15 -15.98 5.65
C ARG A 196 2.69 -15.65 5.92
N ARG A 197 2.28 -14.40 5.74
CA ARG A 197 0.93 -13.88 6.02
C ARG A 197 0.49 -14.10 7.47
N VAL A 198 1.41 -13.85 8.41
CA VAL A 198 1.15 -14.02 9.84
C VAL A 198 1.65 -12.82 10.64
N ARG A 199 0.96 -12.52 11.75
CA ARG A 199 1.45 -11.57 12.74
C ARG A 199 2.76 -12.11 13.34
N VAL A 200 3.81 -11.30 13.32
CA VAL A 200 5.03 -11.59 14.09
C VAL A 200 4.68 -11.34 15.55
N ALA A 201 4.90 -12.33 16.42
CA ALA A 201 4.43 -12.30 17.79
C ALA A 201 4.74 -10.95 18.48
N ALA A 202 3.67 -10.24 18.87
CA ALA A 202 3.70 -9.20 19.89
C ALA A 202 3.55 -9.87 21.27
N PRO A 203 3.85 -9.21 22.41
CA PRO A 203 3.73 -9.83 23.73
C PRO A 203 2.32 -10.41 23.92
N MET A 204 2.18 -11.44 24.77
CA MET A 204 0.86 -12.02 25.09
C MET A 204 -0.16 -10.90 25.34
N LEU A 205 -1.33 -11.02 24.70
CA LEU A 205 -2.50 -10.21 25.00
C LEU A 205 -2.77 -10.35 26.50
N ARG A 206 -2.33 -9.38 27.30
CA ARG A 206 -2.76 -9.30 28.69
C ARG A 206 -4.19 -8.81 28.66
N ALA A 207 -5.10 -9.55 29.28
CA ALA A 207 -6.43 -9.03 29.55
C ALA A 207 -6.27 -7.68 30.26
N LEU A 208 -7.07 -6.69 29.87
CA LEU A 208 -7.22 -5.52 30.71
C LEU A 208 -7.87 -6.00 32.01
N ASP A 209 -7.18 -5.82 33.13
CA ASP A 209 -7.79 -6.07 34.43
C ASP A 209 -9.04 -5.19 34.52
N GLY A 210 -10.20 -5.82 34.69
CA GLY A 210 -11.53 -5.19 34.60
C GLY A 210 -11.84 -4.16 35.70
N ALA A 211 -10.83 -3.55 36.32
CA ALA A 211 -10.94 -2.76 37.55
C ALA A 211 -10.64 -1.26 37.38
N SER A 212 -10.65 -0.68 36.17
CA SER A 212 -10.52 0.77 36.01
C SER A 212 -11.55 1.45 35.11
N VAL A 213 -12.62 0.75 34.70
CA VAL A 213 -13.78 1.37 34.04
C VAL A 213 -14.86 1.68 35.09
N ALA A 214 -14.47 2.41 36.13
CA ALA A 214 -15.40 2.98 37.11
C ALA A 214 -14.71 4.12 37.89
N SER A 215 -14.28 5.19 37.19
CA SER A 215 -14.23 6.56 37.71
C SER A 215 -13.50 7.49 36.74
N SER A 216 -14.26 8.32 36.02
CA SER A 216 -14.00 9.75 35.68
C SER A 216 -14.91 10.15 34.53
#